data_AF-A0A969DDU3-F1
#
_entry.id   AF-A0A969DDU3-F1
#
_cell.length_a   1.000
_cell.length_b   1.000
_cell.length_c   1.000
_cell.angle_alpha   90.00
_cell.angle_beta   90.00
_cell.angle_gamma   90.00
#
_symmetry.space_group_name_H-M   'P 1'
#
loop_
_entity.id
_entity.type
_entity.pdbx_description
1 polymer ?
#
loop_
_entity_poly.entity_id
_entity_poly.type
_entity_poly.pdbx_seq_one_letter_code
_entity_poly.pdbx_strand_id
1 'polypeptide(L)' 'MRQVSNPVTRLMLVGHEPTWSTLTSLLIGGGELSIATATVVRIDFESAWSEVAYRQGSLVWLLPPKLLLAFLDS' A
#
# COMPACT_ATOMS: atom_id res chain seq x y z
N MET A 1 17.21 -11.78 -4.53
CA MET A 1 16.59 -10.50 -4.11
C MET A 1 17.55 -9.37 -4.45
N ARG A 2 17.14 -8.40 -5.27
CA ARG A 2 17.98 -7.27 -5.69
C ARG A 2 17.87 -6.16 -4.65
N GLN A 3 18.95 -5.84 -3.94
CA GLN A 3 19.00 -4.65 -3.10
C GLN A 3 19.00 -3.40 -3.98
N VAL A 4 18.13 -2.45 -3.67
CA VAL A 4 18.06 -1.14 -4.32
C VAL A 4 18.97 -0.19 -3.54
N SER A 5 20.06 0.27 -4.16
CA SER A 5 21.17 1.03 -3.56
C SER A 5 21.00 2.57 -3.66
N ASN A 6 19.77 3.06 -3.73
CA ASN A 6 19.43 4.48 -3.68
C ASN A 6 18.46 4.66 -2.50
N PRO A 7 18.48 5.75 -1.70
CA PRO A 7 17.46 5.95 -0.67
C PRO A 7 16.08 5.99 -1.34
N VAL A 8 15.38 4.87 -1.27
CA VAL A 8 14.09 4.67 -1.92
C VAL A 8 13.08 5.49 -1.13
N THR A 9 12.46 6.49 -1.74
CA THR A 9 11.39 7.28 -1.08
C THR A 9 10.01 6.66 -1.26
N ARG A 10 9.86 5.70 -2.18
CA ARG A 10 8.61 5.00 -2.48
C ARG A 10 8.85 3.53 -2.80
N LEU A 11 8.14 2.64 -2.13
CA LEU A 11 8.16 1.20 -2.37
C LEU A 11 6.81 0.75 -2.93
N MET A 12 6.84 -0.06 -3.98
CA MET A 12 5.66 -0.75 -4.48
C MET A 12 5.79 -2.24 -4.16
N LEU A 13 4.78 -2.78 -3.47
CA LEU A 13 4.68 -4.18 -3.13
C LEU A 13 3.54 -4.82 -3.92
N VAL A 14 3.76 -6.03 -4.43
CA VAL A 14 2.79 -6.76 -5.26
C VAL A 14 2.76 -8.22 -4.84
N GLY A 15 1.57 -8.81 -4.80
CA GLY A 15 1.36 -10.18 -4.34
C GLY A 15 -0.13 -10.51 -4.21
N HIS A 16 -0.47 -11.44 -3.32
CA HIS A 16 -1.83 -11.98 -3.23
C HIS A 16 -2.52 -11.67 -1.89
N GLU A 17 -3.85 -11.56 -1.94
CA GLU A 17 -4.71 -11.65 -0.76
C GLU A 17 -4.57 -13.03 -0.07
N PRO A 18 -4.79 -13.13 1.26
CA PRO A 18 -5.23 -12.07 2.19
C PRO A 18 -4.10 -11.21 2.76
N THR A 19 -2.88 -11.35 2.23
CA THR A 19 -1.69 -10.68 2.77
C THR A 19 -1.83 -9.16 2.77
N TRP A 20 -2.38 -8.56 1.72
CA TRP A 20 -2.42 -7.10 1.61
C TRP A 20 -3.51 -6.47 2.47
N SER A 21 -4.70 -7.06 2.56
CA SER A 21 -5.74 -6.57 3.48
C SER A 21 -5.26 -6.62 4.93
N THR A 22 -4.64 -7.73 5.33
CA THR A 22 -4.05 -7.91 6.66
C THR A 22 -2.92 -6.92 6.92
N LEU A 23 -1.93 -6.84 6.02
CA LEU A 23 -0.79 -5.95 6.17
C LEU A 23 -1.22 -4.48 6.23
N THR A 24 -2.14 -4.08 5.35
CA THR A 24 -2.67 -2.71 5.34
C THR A 24 -3.30 -2.39 6.69
N SER A 25 -4.18 -3.26 7.19
CA SER A 25 -4.80 -3.11 8.52
C SER A 25 -3.75 -2.95 9.62
N LEU A 26 -2.73 -3.82 9.66
CA LEU A 26 -1.66 -3.73 10.65
C LEU A 26 -0.86 -2.42 10.56
N LEU A 27 -0.53 -1.97 9.35
CA LEU A 27 0.26 -0.77 9.13
C LEU A 27 -0.50 0.51 9.48
N ILE A 28 -1.81 0.58 9.20
CA ILE A 28 -2.61 1.79 9.44
C ILE A 28 -3.27 1.84 10.82
N GLY A 29 -3.16 0.77 11.61
CA GLY A 29 -3.68 0.73 12.97
C GLY A 29 -5.02 0.02 13.16
N GLY A 30 -5.51 -0.67 12.13
CA GLY A 30 -6.73 -1.47 12.14
C GLY A 30 -7.57 -1.26 10.88
N GLY A 31 -8.81 -1.73 10.94
CA GLY A 31 -9.78 -1.63 9.85
C GLY A 31 -9.94 -2.93 9.05
N GLU A 32 -11.15 -3.15 8.54
CA GLU A 32 -11.48 -4.26 7.66
C GLU A 32 -11.47 -3.74 6.22
N LEU A 33 -10.52 -4.24 5.42
CA LEU A 33 -10.33 -3.80 4.03
C LEU A 33 -10.61 -4.95 3.07
N SER A 34 -11.45 -4.69 2.07
CA SER A 34 -11.60 -5.58 0.91
C SER A 34 -10.71 -5.10 -0.23
N ILE A 35 -9.66 -5.87 -0.52
CA ILE A 35 -8.71 -5.56 -1.60
C ILE A 35 -8.96 -6.55 -2.75
N ALA A 36 -9.68 -6.10 -3.77
CA ALA A 36 -9.90 -6.89 -4.99
C ALA A 36 -8.62 -6.99 -5.83
N THR A 37 -8.56 -7.95 -6.76
CA THR A 37 -7.45 -8.10 -7.71
C THR A 37 -7.12 -6.76 -8.39
N ALA A 38 -5.82 -6.46 -8.49
CA ALA A 38 -5.27 -5.23 -9.07
C ALA A 38 -5.70 -3.91 -8.38
N THR A 39 -6.26 -3.97 -7.16
CA THR A 39 -6.40 -2.79 -6.31
C THR A 39 -5.03 -2.30 -5.88
N VAL A 40 -4.81 -0.99 -5.97
CA VAL A 40 -3.60 -0.33 -5.46
C VAL A 40 -3.95 0.37 -4.16
N VAL A 41 -3.16 0.16 -3.12
CA VAL A 41 -3.29 0.88 -1.84
C VAL A 41 -2.08 1.77 -1.68
N ARG A 42 -2.30 3.03 -1.31
CA ARG A 42 -1.23 3.94 -0.89
C ARG A 42 -1.29 4.19 0.60
N ILE A 43 -0.18 3.92 1.24
CA ILE A 43 0.08 4.24 2.64
C ILE A 43 1.30 5.16 2.68
N ASP A 44 1.18 6.29 3.34
CA ASP A 44 2.30 7.19 3.60
C ASP A 44 2.85 6.95 5.01
N PHE A 45 4.17 7.08 5.15
CA PHE A 45 4.90 7.01 6.43
C PHE A 45 5.79 8.25 6.55
N GLU A 46 5.90 8.79 7.76
CA GLU A 46 6.84 9.88 8.06
C GLU A 46 8.26 9.35 8.36
N SER A 47 8.38 8.04 8.61
CA SER A 47 9.63 7.36 8.99
C SER A 47 10.42 6.84 7.78
N ALA A 48 11.72 6.59 7.97
CA ALA A 48 12.51 5.85 7.00
C ALA A 48 12.02 4.39 6.88
N TRP A 49 12.25 3.74 5.73
CA TRP A 49 11.81 2.35 5.52
C TRP A 49 12.33 1.35 6.57
N SER A 50 13.52 1.58 7.12
CA SER A 50 14.11 0.75 8.18
C SER A 50 13.38 0.88 9.52
N GLU A 51 12.54 1.89 9.68
CA GLU A 51 11.85 2.25 10.92
C GLU A 51 10.33 2.10 10.81
N VAL A 52 9.83 1.64 9.66
CA VAL A 52 8.39 1.37 9.45
C VAL A 52 7.94 0.32 10.45
N ALA A 53 6.96 0.68 11.27
CA ALA A 53 6.32 -0.20 12.22
C ALA A 53 4.80 -0.18 12.08
N TYR A 54 4.14 -1.11 12.77
CA TYR A 54 2.69 -1.19 12.78
C TYR A 54 2.06 0.09 13.33
N ARG A 55 0.85 0.38 12.84
CA ARG A 55 0.00 1.51 13.28
C ARG A 55 0.59 2.91 13.05
N GLN A 56 1.63 3.03 12.21
CA GLN A 56 2.29 4.30 11.89
C GLN A 56 2.02 4.78 10.45
N GLY A 57 1.35 3.96 9.64
CA GLY A 57 1.00 4.32 8.27
C GLY A 57 -0.31 5.11 8.20
N SER A 58 -0.38 6.08 7.29
CA SER A 58 -1.62 6.77 6.95
C SER A 58 -2.17 6.24 5.63
N LEU A 59 -3.38 5.69 5.64
CA LEU A 59 -4.08 5.31 4.41
C LEU A 59 -4.43 6.58 3.62
N VAL A 60 -3.78 6.79 2.48
CA VAL A 60 -4.05 7.95 1.62
C VAL A 60 -5.19 7.64 0.67
N TRP A 61 -5.16 6.47 0.03
CA TRP A 61 -6.23 6.00 -0.84
C TRP A 61 -6.15 4.49 -1.06
N LEU A 62 -7.30 3.93 -1.43
CA LEU A 62 -7.48 2.60 -1.98
C LEU A 62 -8.11 2.75 -3.36
N LEU A 63 -7.41 2.29 -4.38
CA LEU A 63 -7.75 2.53 -5.78
C LEU A 63 -8.03 1.20 -6.49
N PRO A 64 -9.31 0.81 -6.63
CA PRO A 64 -9.68 -0.37 -7.41
C PRO A 64 -9.44 -0.12 -8.91
N PRO A 65 -9.23 -1.19 -9.72
CA PRO A 65 -8.97 -1.06 -11.15
C PRO A 65 -10.04 -0.26 -11.91
N LYS A 66 -11.31 -0.46 -11.56
CA LYS A 66 -12.44 0.22 -12.21
C LYS A 66 -12.39 1.73 -12.02
N LEU A 67 -11.94 2.19 -10.85
CA LEU A 67 -11.81 3.62 -10.55
C LEU A 67 -10.61 4.20 -11.29
N LEU A 68 -9.50 3.47 -11.36
CA LEU A 68 -8.31 3.89 -12.12
C LEU A 68 -8.62 4.06 -13.62
N LEU A 69 -9.32 3.09 -14.23
CA LEU A 69 -9.71 3.19 -15.65
C LEU A 69 -10.59 4.42 -15.91
N ALA A 70 -11.54 4.71 -15.02
CA ALA A 70 -12.38 5.90 -15.14
C ALA A 70 -11.59 7.23 -15.13
N PHE A 71 -10.43 7.29 -14.46
CA PHE A 71 -9.54 8.46 -14.50
C PHE A 71 -8.67 8.55 -15.75
N LEU A 72 -8.41 7.43 -16.43
CA LEU A 72 -7.59 7.41 -17.64
C LEU A 72 -8.43 7.69 -18.90
N ASP A 73 -9.74 7.42 -18.83
CA ASP A 73 -10.70 7.64 -19.92
C ASP A 73 -11.33 9.06 -19.91
N SER A 74 -10.91 9.93 -18.99
CA SER A 74 -11.40 11.31 -18.80
C SER A 74 -10.39 12.37 -19.23
#